data_AF-A0A538AYQ8-F1
#
_entry.id   AF-A0A538AYQ8-F1
#
_cell.length_a   1.000
_cell.length_b   1.000
_cell.length_c   1.000
_cell.angle_alpha   90.00
_cell.angle_beta   90.00
_cell.angle_gamma   90.00
#
_symmetry.space_group_name_H-M   'P 1'
#
loop_
_entity.id
_entity.type
_entity.pdbx_description
1 polymer ?
#
loop_
_entity_poly.entity_id
_entity_poly.type
_entity_poly.pdbx_seq_one_letter_code
_entity_poly.pdbx_strand_id
1 'polypeptide(L)'
;MRLLKRKLEHFDVPVQDLLLRVTGPDYLYEEVRAAGMLFWEQIQSYAIRNPAFRTSKRALEVPPEAPQIIREMAETAAAAGVG
;
A
#
# COMPACT_ATOMS: atom_id res chain seq x y z
N MET A 1 -12.67 -35.13 -4.25
CA MET A 1 -11.83 -34.42 -3.26
C MET A 1 -12.60 -33.24 -2.71
N ARG A 2 -12.98 -33.24 -1.42
CA ARG A 2 -13.50 -32.03 -0.76
C ARG A 2 -12.31 -31.10 -0.53
N LEU A 3 -12.29 -29.94 -1.18
CA LEU A 3 -11.41 -28.84 -0.75
C LEU A 3 -11.79 -28.52 0.70
N LEU A 4 -10.95 -28.92 1.66
CA LEU A 4 -10.99 -28.37 3.00
C LEU A 4 -10.96 -26.84 2.83
N LYS A 5 -12.05 -26.16 3.20
CA LYS A 5 -12.04 -24.69 3.31
C LYS A 5 -10.90 -24.36 4.26
N ARG A 6 -9.76 -23.91 3.71
CA ARG A 6 -8.63 -23.46 4.50
C ARG A 6 -9.15 -22.35 5.40
N LYS A 7 -8.97 -22.54 6.71
CA LYS A 7 -9.47 -21.61 7.72
C LYS A 7 -8.78 -20.27 7.47
N LEU A 8 -9.58 -19.21 7.30
CA LEU A 8 -9.04 -17.86 7.27
C LEU A 8 -8.61 -17.52 8.69
N GLU A 9 -7.39 -17.01 8.83
CA GLU A 9 -6.84 -16.58 10.10
C GLU A 9 -6.54 -15.09 10.05
N HIS A 10 -6.36 -14.51 11.22
CA HIS A 10 -5.97 -13.12 11.36
C HIS A 10 -4.53 -13.06 11.83
N PHE A 11 -3.69 -12.32 11.14
CA PHE A 11 -2.29 -12.14 11.49
C PHE A 11 -1.85 -10.70 11.26
N ASP A 12 -0.83 -10.27 12.02
CA ASP A 12 -0.29 -8.93 11.96
C ASP A 12 1.00 -8.93 11.16
N VAL A 13 1.08 -8.10 10.13
CA VAL A 13 2.26 -7.97 9.25
C VAL A 13 2.93 -6.63 9.50
N PRO A 14 4.13 -6.62 10.13
CA PRO A 14 4.88 -5.39 10.31
C PRO A 14 5.53 -4.95 8.99
N VAL A 15 5.26 -3.71 8.59
CA VAL A 15 5.83 -3.03 7.42
C VAL A 15 6.40 -1.70 7.88
N GLN A 16 7.68 -1.69 8.27
CA GLN A 16 8.37 -0.51 8.80
C GLN A 16 7.64 0.08 10.02
N ASP A 17 7.07 1.29 9.91
CA ASP A 17 6.31 1.97 10.97
C ASP A 17 4.80 1.62 10.96
N LEU A 18 4.36 0.76 10.04
CA LEU A 18 2.99 0.29 9.93
C LEU A 18 2.83 -1.14 10.46
N LEU A 19 1.67 -1.42 11.05
CA LEU A 19 1.23 -2.77 11.40
C LEU A 19 -0.07 -3.08 10.65
N LEU A 20 0.00 -3.96 9.65
CA LEU A 20 -1.16 -4.34 8.86
C LEU A 20 -1.87 -5.54 9.50
N ARG A 21 -3.15 -5.39 9.85
CA ARG A 21 -4.00 -6.52 10.25
C ARG A 21 -4.56 -7.19 9.01
N VAL A 22 -4.17 -8.42 8.75
CA VAL A 22 -4.55 -9.17 7.55
C VAL A 22 -5.50 -10.30 7.93
N THR A 23 -6.52 -10.54 7.11
CA THR A 23 -7.39 -11.72 7.21
C THR A 23 -7.17 -12.57 5.97
N GLY A 24 -6.61 -13.77 6.15
CA GLY A 24 -6.23 -14.61 5.02
C GLY A 24 -5.68 -15.96 5.47
N PRO A 25 -5.32 -16.83 4.52
CA PRO A 25 -4.51 -18.00 4.82
C PRO A 25 -3.15 -17.59 5.39
N ASP A 26 -2.73 -18.24 6.47
CA ASP A 26 -1.47 -18.00 7.20
C ASP A 26 -0.21 -18.14 6.32
N TYR A 27 -0.21 -19.08 5.38
CA TYR A 27 0.91 -19.30 4.47
C TYR A 27 1.20 -18.12 3.54
N LEU A 28 0.30 -17.13 3.43
CA LEU A 28 0.53 -15.90 2.65
C LEU A 28 1.29 -14.83 3.44
N TYR A 29 1.65 -15.09 4.69
CA TYR A 29 2.28 -14.10 5.57
C TYR A 29 3.51 -13.45 4.91
N GLU A 30 4.42 -14.25 4.36
CA GLU A 30 5.66 -13.75 3.76
C GLU A 30 5.41 -12.99 2.46
N GLU A 31 4.47 -13.44 1.63
CA GLU A 31 4.08 -12.76 0.40
C GLU A 31 3.43 -11.41 0.69
N VAL A 32 2.55 -11.34 1.70
CA VAL A 32 1.93 -10.07 2.11
C VAL A 32 2.97 -9.14 2.69
N ARG A 33 3.91 -9.65 3.49
CA ARG A 33 5.02 -8.85 4.02
C ARG A 33 5.90 -8.29 2.90
N ALA A 34 6.27 -9.13 1.92
CA ALA A 34 7.07 -8.70 0.78
C ALA A 34 6.35 -7.63 -0.06
N ALA A 35 5.07 -7.83 -0.34
CA ALA A 35 4.26 -6.85 -1.06
C ALA A 35 4.14 -5.51 -0.29
N GLY A 36 3.89 -5.57 1.02
CA GLY A 36 3.84 -4.39 1.87
C GLY A 36 5.14 -3.60 1.86
N MET A 37 6.29 -4.28 1.98
CA MET A 37 7.61 -3.66 1.91
C MET A 37 7.89 -3.02 0.54
N LEU A 38 7.50 -3.68 -0.56
CA LEU A 38 7.64 -3.14 -1.91
C LEU A 38 6.84 -1.84 -2.09
N PHE A 39 5.56 -1.81 -1.66
CA PHE A 39 4.75 -0.60 -1.73
C PHE A 39 5.32 0.51 -0.86
N TRP A 40 5.75 0.19 0.35
CA TRP A 40 6.41 1.15 1.23
C TRP A 40 7.63 1.79 0.55
N GLU A 41 8.51 0.98 -0.04
CA GLU A 41 9.71 1.47 -0.73
C GLU A 41 9.36 2.39 -1.90
N GLN A 42 8.36 2.03 -2.71
CA GLN A 42 7.88 2.88 -3.81
C GLN A 42 7.37 4.23 -3.31
N ILE A 43 6.58 4.21 -2.23
CA ILE A 43 6.02 5.42 -1.62
C ILE A 43 7.13 6.32 -1.08
N GLN A 44 8.05 5.77 -0.29
CA GLN A 44 9.15 6.54 0.28
C GLN A 44 10.09 7.08 -0.81
N SER A 45 10.42 6.27 -1.81
CA SER A 45 11.30 6.66 -2.91
C SER A 45 10.70 7.78 -3.77
N TYR A 46 9.39 7.76 -4.00
CA TYR A 46 8.70 8.82 -4.71
C TYR A 46 8.64 10.09 -3.87
N ALA A 47 8.30 9.97 -2.59
CA ALA A 47 8.18 11.08 -1.66
C ALA A 47 9.50 11.81 -1.38
N ILE A 48 10.64 11.12 -1.46
CA ILE A 48 11.97 11.75 -1.38
C ILE A 48 12.20 12.70 -2.57
N ARG A 49 11.82 12.27 -3.78
CA ARG A 49 11.97 13.07 -5.00
C ARG A 49 10.89 14.14 -5.14
N ASN A 50 9.73 13.92 -4.53
CA ASN A 50 8.55 14.80 -4.60
C ASN A 50 8.04 15.13 -3.19
N PRO A 51 8.71 16.00 -2.42
CA PRO A 51 8.40 16.22 -1.00
C PRO A 51 6.97 16.70 -0.73
N ALA A 52 6.35 17.42 -1.67
CA ALA A 52 4.96 17.87 -1.56
C ALA A 52 3.96 16.72 -1.40
N PHE A 53 4.29 15.52 -1.88
CA PHE A 53 3.45 14.33 -1.77
C PHE A 53 3.17 13.92 -0.32
N ARG A 54 4.06 14.26 0.64
CA ARG A 54 3.85 13.93 2.07
C ARG A 54 2.96 14.93 2.81
N THR A 55 2.93 16.17 2.36
CA THR A 55 2.43 17.29 3.18
C THR A 55 1.26 18.03 2.57
N SER A 56 1.04 17.89 1.27
CA SER A 56 -0.08 18.54 0.59
C SER A 56 -1.40 18.18 1.23
N LYS A 57 -2.30 19.16 1.28
CA LYS A 57 -3.70 19.00 1.70
C LYS A 57 -4.67 19.16 0.53
N ARG A 58 -4.11 19.31 -0.68
CA ARG A 58 -4.82 19.44 -1.94
C ARG A 58 -4.30 18.37 -2.90
N ALA A 59 -5.16 17.99 -3.83
CA ALA A 59 -4.81 17.06 -4.90
C ALA A 59 -3.51 17.48 -5.59
N LEU A 60 -2.66 16.50 -5.89
CA LEU A 60 -1.40 16.70 -6.59
C LEU A 60 -1.48 16.05 -7.97
N GLU A 61 -0.93 16.73 -8.97
CA GLU A 61 -0.68 16.11 -10.26
C GLU A 61 0.49 15.14 -10.13
N VAL A 62 0.25 13.89 -10.51
CA VAL A 62 1.25 12.83 -10.52
C VAL A 62 1.49 12.41 -11.97
N PRO A 63 2.74 12.32 -12.42
CA PRO A 63 3.02 12.04 -13.81
C PRO A 63 2.83 10.54 -14.12
N PRO A 64 2.56 10.18 -15.38
CA PRO A 64 2.18 8.81 -15.76
C PRO A 64 3.28 7.78 -15.52
N GLU A 65 4.55 8.16 -15.43
CA GLU A 65 5.68 7.30 -15.12
C GLU A 65 5.87 7.02 -13.62
N ALA A 66 5.11 7.67 -12.74
CA ALA A 66 5.17 7.40 -11.32
C ALA A 66 4.74 5.95 -11.00
N PRO A 67 5.21 5.37 -9.88
CA PRO A 67 4.79 4.04 -9.45
C PRO A 67 3.27 3.93 -9.38
N GLN A 68 2.73 2.77 -9.75
CA GLN A 68 1.27 2.57 -9.85
C GLN A 68 0.53 2.98 -8.56
N ILE A 69 1.04 2.59 -7.39
CA ILE A 69 0.45 2.94 -6.09
C ILE A 69 0.35 4.47 -5.87
N ILE A 70 1.32 5.24 -6.36
CA ILE A 70 1.32 6.71 -6.25
C ILE A 70 0.21 7.30 -7.12
N ARG A 71 0.06 6.80 -8.35
CA ARG A 71 -0.99 7.27 -9.27
C ARG A 71 -2.38 6.96 -8.69
N GLU A 72 -2.59 5.75 -8.21
CA GLU A 72 -3.86 5.34 -7.59
C GLU A 72 -4.20 6.16 -6.33
N MET A 73 -3.20 6.43 -5.47
CA MET A 73 -3.38 7.31 -4.31
C MET A 73 -3.79 8.73 -4.74
N ALA A 74 -3.11 9.31 -5.73
CA ALA A 74 -3.39 10.65 -6.20
C ALA A 74 -4.74 10.76 -6.91
N GLU A 75 -5.11 9.78 -7.73
CA GLU A 75 -6.43 9.70 -8.38
C GLU A 75 -7.55 9.63 -7.32
N THR A 76 -7.38 8.80 -6.30
CA THR A 76 -8.35 8.65 -5.21
C THR A 76 -8.46 9.94 -4.38
N ALA A 77 -7.33 10.56 -4.04
CA ALA A 77 -7.29 11.82 -3.30
C ALA A 77 -7.93 12.97 -4.09
N ALA A 78 -7.67 13.04 -5.40
CA ALA A 78 -8.26 14.03 -6.30
C ALA A 78 -9.78 13.89 -6.37
N ALA A 79 -10.29 12.67 -6.49
CA ALA A 79 -11.74 12.40 -6.49
C ALA A 79 -12.42 12.87 -5.19
N ALA A 80 -11.71 12.86 -4.06
CA ALA A 80 -12.19 13.34 -2.77
C ALA A 80 -11.85 14.82 -2.48
N GLY A 81 -11.09 15.49 -3.34
CA GLY A 81 -10.66 16.89 -3.16
C GLY A 81 -9.62 17.08 -2.03
N VAL A 82 -8.87 16.04 -1.69
CA VAL A 82 -7.85 16.05 -0.62
C VAL A 82 -6.44 15.82 -1.18
N GLY A 83 -5.43 16.01 -0.33
CA GLY A 83 -4.04 15.65 -0.63
C GLY A 83 -3.71 14.23 -0.23
#